data_AF-A0A0C4WHW2-F1
#
_entry.id   AF-A0A0C4WHW2-F1
#
_cell.length_a   1.000
_cell.length_b   1.000
_cell.length_c   1.000
_cell.angle_alpha   90.00
_cell.angle_beta   90.00
_cell.angle_gamma   90.00
#
_symmetry.space_group_name_H-M   'P 1'
#
loop_
_entity.id
_entity.type
_entity.pdbx_description
1 polymer ?
#
loop_
_entity_poly.entity_id
_entity_poly.type
_entity_poly.pdbx_seq_one_letter_code
_entity_poly.pdbx_strand_id
1 'polypeptide(L)'
;MEALPDIILEARLDGLLLSAHVPADGRLFKMQDLEAGGYLQDLLPPQALECLVRAMRAAEHDGQVSGLKFQLGSAGEELVFEVSASLLAHWPDERSHFMILIRDVTEQARNQSKVEQMAHFDALTGLPNRTLFNTRFDVEATRCEKNQQPMALIFMDLDNFKNVNDSLGHKVGDALLIKIASRLERILRPRDMVSRQGGDEFMFLLPEADAHQAGQMAECIKSSIELPIQVGQYTLHVGASMGICIFPQDGRDLDTLSSHADIAMYRAKHERRSHYELFTEEMQARTARTLLLEGALREAIQWGQLDVYYQPQFDITGKRLEGAEALVRWQHPELGFISPAEFIPIAEISGQIIKIGDLVLHKATQQMKRWLDEGFPGDMSIAVNISMAQFRDAALLEKIDRALADSELPPWALELELTESVAMENPEKVGEIVSSLRSRGVKLSIDDFGTGYSSLSYLKKLQVHKLKIDRSFIQAISAGSSDQTIVRASPFKVFCLSRPRLHGP
;
A
#
# COMPACT_ATOMS: atom_id res chain seq x y z
N MET A 1 -37.77 -20.88 -46.10
CA MET A 1 -37.38 -21.51 -44.82
C MET A 1 -35.88 -21.86 -44.79
N GLU A 2 -35.19 -22.07 -45.92
CA GLU A 2 -33.75 -22.41 -45.99
C GLU A 2 -32.73 -21.32 -45.52
N ALA A 3 -33.16 -20.27 -44.83
CA ALA A 3 -32.30 -19.16 -44.40
C ALA A 3 -32.40 -18.84 -42.90
N LEU A 4 -33.08 -19.68 -42.12
CA LEU A 4 -33.25 -19.46 -40.68
C LEU A 4 -32.21 -20.28 -39.91
N PRO A 5 -31.34 -19.66 -39.10
CA PRO A 5 -30.32 -20.34 -38.29
C PRO A 5 -30.88 -20.99 -37.02
N ASP A 6 -32.19 -20.89 -36.80
CA ASP A 6 -32.88 -21.37 -35.61
C ASP A 6 -33.60 -22.70 -35.91
N ILE A 7 -33.70 -23.58 -34.92
CA ILE A 7 -34.52 -24.79 -35.02
C ILE A 7 -35.99 -24.40 -34.85
N ILE A 8 -36.84 -24.83 -35.78
CA ILE A 8 -38.28 -24.60 -35.72
C ILE A 8 -38.97 -25.96 -35.66
N LEU A 9 -39.77 -26.17 -34.62
CA LEU A 9 -40.59 -27.37 -34.46
C LEU A 9 -42.05 -26.97 -34.50
N GLU A 10 -42.87 -27.74 -35.20
CA GLU A 10 -44.31 -27.71 -35.06
C GLU A 10 -44.73 -28.96 -34.31
N ALA A 11 -45.35 -28.80 -33.15
CA ALA A 11 -45.70 -29.92 -32.29
C ALA A 11 -47.05 -29.72 -31.60
N ARG A 12 -47.61 -30.83 -31.12
CA ARG A 12 -48.83 -30.85 -30.30
C ARG A 12 -48.48 -30.99 -28.83
N LEU A 13 -49.42 -30.61 -27.96
CA LEU A 13 -49.24 -30.69 -26.51
C LEU A 13 -49.05 -32.13 -26.00
N ASP A 14 -49.57 -33.13 -26.73
CA ASP A 14 -49.36 -34.56 -26.46
C ASP A 14 -47.95 -35.05 -26.87
N GLY A 15 -47.09 -34.14 -27.33
CA GLY A 15 -45.71 -34.41 -27.69
C GLY A 15 -45.51 -34.87 -29.13
N LEU A 16 -46.57 -34.98 -29.95
CA LEU A 16 -46.41 -35.38 -31.35
C LEU A 16 -45.76 -34.26 -32.17
N LEU A 17 -44.65 -34.57 -32.84
CA LEU A 17 -43.96 -33.68 -33.78
C LEU A 17 -44.64 -33.74 -35.15
N LEU A 18 -45.15 -32.60 -35.62
CA LEU A 18 -45.84 -32.46 -36.91
C LEU A 18 -44.88 -32.08 -38.04
N SER A 19 -43.97 -31.16 -37.76
CA SER A 19 -42.92 -30.77 -38.69
C SER A 19 -41.69 -30.29 -37.92
N ALA A 20 -40.52 -30.44 -38.50
CA ALA A 20 -39.28 -29.92 -37.95
C ALA A 20 -38.44 -29.32 -39.06
N HIS A 21 -37.90 -28.14 -38.79
CA HIS A 21 -36.85 -27.53 -39.57
C HIS A 21 -35.63 -27.40 -38.66
N VAL A 22 -34.55 -28.09 -39.03
CA VAL A 22 -33.28 -28.07 -38.33
C VAL A 22 -32.22 -27.55 -39.31
N PRO A 23 -31.50 -26.47 -38.99
CA PRO A 23 -30.43 -25.96 -39.84
C PRO A 23 -29.25 -26.94 -39.88
N ALA A 24 -28.47 -26.91 -40.97
CA ALA A 24 -27.42 -27.89 -41.24
C ALA A 24 -26.23 -27.89 -40.25
N ASP A 25 -26.16 -26.89 -39.36
CA ASP A 25 -25.17 -26.71 -38.30
C ASP A 25 -25.76 -26.92 -36.88
N GLY A 26 -27.03 -27.34 -36.77
CA GLY A 26 -27.76 -27.48 -35.53
C GLY A 26 -27.05 -28.36 -34.49
N ARG A 27 -26.65 -27.75 -33.37
CA ARG A 27 -25.92 -28.40 -32.26
C ARG A 27 -26.81 -29.18 -31.30
N LEU A 28 -28.13 -29.19 -31.49
CA LEU A 28 -29.06 -29.98 -30.70
C LEU A 28 -29.07 -31.43 -31.21
N PHE A 29 -28.38 -32.31 -30.49
CA PHE A 29 -28.34 -33.78 -30.59
C PHE A 29 -28.80 -34.46 -31.90
N LYS A 30 -27.84 -35.15 -32.56
CA LYS A 30 -28.00 -36.13 -33.66
C LYS A 30 -29.16 -35.81 -34.61
N MET A 31 -28.84 -34.92 -35.54
CA MET A 31 -29.69 -34.35 -36.61
C MET A 31 -30.34 -35.34 -37.60
N GLN A 32 -30.53 -36.62 -37.24
CA GLN A 32 -31.09 -37.65 -38.11
C GLN A 32 -32.44 -38.21 -37.63
N ASP A 33 -32.89 -37.88 -36.41
CA ASP A 33 -34.05 -38.57 -35.81
C ASP A 33 -35.30 -37.66 -35.59
N LEU A 34 -35.22 -36.35 -35.82
CA LEU A 34 -36.36 -35.42 -35.72
C LEU A 34 -37.25 -35.53 -36.98
N GLU A 35 -37.90 -36.67 -37.15
CA GLU A 35 -38.85 -36.93 -38.22
C GLU A 35 -40.29 -36.62 -37.77
N ALA A 36 -41.06 -36.03 -38.68
CA ALA A 36 -42.50 -35.83 -38.48
C ALA A 36 -43.19 -37.17 -38.17
N GLY A 37 -44.01 -37.19 -37.12
CA GLY A 37 -44.68 -38.40 -36.62
C GLY A 37 -44.03 -39.03 -35.38
N GLY A 38 -42.83 -38.60 -34.97
CA GLY A 38 -42.21 -38.99 -33.70
C GLY A 38 -42.73 -38.20 -32.50
N TYR A 39 -42.49 -38.70 -31.28
CA TYR A 39 -42.83 -38.01 -30.03
C TYR A 39 -41.62 -37.29 -29.44
N LEU A 40 -41.78 -36.02 -29.06
CA LEU A 40 -40.71 -35.16 -28.51
C LEU A 40 -39.95 -35.82 -27.35
N GLN A 41 -40.62 -36.63 -26.54
CA GLN A 41 -40.03 -37.33 -25.38
C GLN A 41 -39.00 -38.40 -25.75
N ASP A 42 -39.12 -38.97 -26.95
CA ASP A 42 -38.22 -39.98 -27.49
C ASP A 42 -37.07 -39.33 -28.28
N LEU A 43 -37.27 -38.06 -28.70
CA LEU A 43 -36.39 -37.33 -29.61
C LEU A 43 -35.52 -36.28 -28.91
N LEU A 44 -35.88 -35.84 -27.70
CA LEU A 44 -35.19 -34.76 -26.99
C LEU A 44 -34.66 -35.21 -25.62
N PRO A 45 -33.52 -34.65 -25.17
CA PRO A 45 -33.05 -34.88 -23.80
C PRO A 45 -34.04 -34.32 -22.77
N PRO A 46 -34.09 -34.89 -21.55
CA PRO A 46 -35.09 -34.53 -20.53
C PRO A 46 -35.16 -33.03 -20.23
N GLN A 47 -34.02 -32.34 -20.17
CA GLN A 47 -33.97 -30.90 -19.90
C GLN A 47 -34.61 -30.06 -21.03
N ALA A 48 -34.42 -30.48 -22.28
CA ALA A 48 -35.03 -29.81 -23.43
C ALA A 48 -36.54 -30.10 -23.46
N LEU A 49 -36.94 -31.36 -23.26
CA LEU A 49 -38.34 -31.77 -23.23
C LEU A 49 -39.13 -30.99 -22.18
N GLU A 50 -38.61 -30.90 -20.95
CA GLU A 50 -39.25 -30.18 -19.86
C GLU A 50 -39.45 -28.70 -20.21
N CYS A 51 -38.43 -28.07 -20.79
CA CYS A 51 -38.47 -26.67 -21.22
C CYS A 51 -39.51 -26.44 -22.33
N LEU A 52 -39.55 -27.31 -23.35
CA LEU A 52 -40.49 -27.22 -24.46
C LEU A 52 -41.94 -27.45 -24.01
N VAL A 53 -42.19 -28.45 -23.16
CA VAL A 53 -43.54 -28.70 -22.62
C VAL A 53 -44.01 -27.50 -21.79
N ARG A 54 -43.13 -26.92 -20.98
CA ARG A 54 -43.43 -25.67 -20.25
C ARG A 54 -43.74 -24.52 -21.21
N ALA A 55 -42.98 -24.39 -22.30
CA ALA A 55 -43.20 -23.36 -23.31
C ALA A 55 -44.56 -23.53 -24.00
N MET A 56 -44.90 -24.73 -24.45
CA MET A 56 -46.20 -25.00 -25.09
C MET A 56 -47.37 -24.74 -24.14
N ARG A 57 -47.30 -25.19 -22.88
CA ARG A 57 -48.37 -24.93 -21.89
C ARG A 57 -48.55 -23.44 -21.61
N ALA A 58 -47.46 -22.69 -21.51
CA ALA A 58 -47.53 -21.24 -21.35
C ALA A 58 -48.15 -20.57 -22.59
N ALA A 59 -47.73 -20.96 -23.78
CA ALA A 59 -48.30 -20.45 -25.04
C ALA A 59 -49.78 -20.85 -25.24
N GLU A 60 -50.24 -21.97 -24.67
CA GLU A 60 -51.64 -22.37 -24.74
C GLU A 60 -52.54 -21.42 -23.95
N HIS A 61 -52.05 -20.93 -22.81
CA HIS A 61 -52.77 -19.99 -21.97
C HIS A 61 -52.64 -18.54 -22.46
N ASP A 62 -51.42 -18.12 -22.82
CA ASP A 62 -51.09 -16.71 -23.10
C ASP A 62 -50.96 -16.40 -24.61
N GLY A 63 -51.18 -17.39 -25.48
CA GLY A 63 -51.03 -17.30 -26.94
C GLY A 63 -49.58 -17.40 -27.43
N GLN A 64 -48.60 -16.95 -26.64
CA GLN A 64 -47.17 -17.04 -26.92
C GLN A 64 -46.33 -16.95 -25.65
N VAL A 65 -45.10 -17.46 -25.71
CA VAL A 65 -44.06 -17.31 -24.68
C VAL A 65 -42.69 -17.21 -25.33
N SER A 66 -41.78 -16.47 -24.72
CA SER A 66 -40.39 -16.33 -25.19
C SER A 66 -39.42 -16.27 -24.02
N GLY A 67 -38.15 -16.60 -24.26
CA GLY A 67 -37.07 -16.41 -23.28
C GLY A 67 -36.92 -17.54 -22.26
N LEU A 68 -37.60 -18.67 -22.43
CA LEU A 68 -37.36 -19.86 -21.60
C LEU A 68 -36.01 -20.46 -21.99
N LYS A 69 -35.17 -20.83 -21.02
CA LYS A 69 -33.82 -21.33 -21.30
C LYS A 69 -33.61 -22.71 -20.71
N PHE A 70 -32.81 -23.53 -21.40
CA PHE A 70 -32.28 -24.77 -20.88
C PHE A 70 -30.81 -24.91 -21.27
N GLN A 71 -30.09 -25.73 -20.51
CA GLN A 71 -28.65 -25.95 -20.68
C GLN A 71 -28.39 -27.43 -20.98
N LEU A 72 -27.43 -27.67 -21.87
CA LEU A 72 -26.96 -29.00 -22.24
C LEU A 72 -25.45 -29.04 -22.16
N GLY A 73 -24.89 -30.10 -21.57
CA GLY A 73 -23.44 -30.28 -21.48
C GLY A 73 -23.03 -31.24 -20.37
N SER A 74 -21.88 -31.88 -20.54
CA SER A 74 -21.13 -32.54 -19.47
C SER A 74 -19.68 -32.05 -19.52
N ALA A 75 -19.10 -31.84 -18.33
CA ALA A 75 -17.70 -31.45 -18.06
C ALA A 75 -16.87 -30.99 -19.27
N GLY A 76 -17.07 -29.74 -19.71
CA GLY A 76 -16.18 -29.07 -20.68
C GLY A 76 -16.88 -28.15 -21.70
N GLU A 77 -18.13 -28.44 -22.06
CA GLU A 77 -18.87 -27.61 -23.01
C GLU A 77 -20.34 -27.45 -22.57
N GLU A 78 -20.65 -26.31 -21.95
CA GLU A 78 -22.02 -25.88 -21.69
C GLU A 78 -22.56 -25.14 -22.91
N LEU A 79 -23.68 -25.66 -23.43
CA LEU A 79 -24.52 -25.06 -24.46
C LEU A 79 -25.79 -24.50 -23.80
N VAL A 80 -26.20 -23.31 -24.22
CA VAL A 80 -27.40 -22.63 -23.70
C VAL A 80 -28.36 -22.41 -24.85
N PHE A 81 -29.58 -22.91 -24.70
CA PHE A 81 -30.63 -22.77 -25.69
C PHE A 81 -31.78 -21.94 -25.15
N GLU A 82 -32.35 -21.08 -25.99
CA GLU A 82 -33.53 -20.28 -25.71
C GLU A 82 -34.71 -20.80 -26.52
N VAL A 83 -35.86 -20.96 -25.86
CA VAL A 83 -37.10 -21.50 -26.40
C VAL A 83 -38.16 -20.42 -26.37
N SER A 84 -38.80 -20.24 -27.52
CA SER A 84 -40.04 -19.49 -27.67
C SER A 84 -41.10 -20.40 -28.28
N ALA A 85 -42.34 -20.26 -27.86
CA ALA A 85 -43.45 -21.01 -28.41
C ALA A 85 -44.64 -20.08 -28.69
N SER A 86 -45.36 -20.33 -29.79
CA SER A 86 -46.56 -19.59 -30.16
C SER A 86 -47.65 -20.55 -30.61
N LEU A 87 -48.90 -20.27 -30.26
CA LEU A 87 -50.06 -21.05 -30.65
C LEU A 87 -50.47 -20.70 -32.10
N LEU A 88 -50.50 -21.69 -33.01
CA LEU A 88 -50.76 -21.49 -34.44
C LEU A 88 -52.26 -21.54 -34.84
N ALA A 89 -53.17 -21.63 -33.86
CA ALA A 89 -54.62 -21.88 -34.01
C ALA A 89 -55.02 -23.35 -34.25
N HIS A 90 -56.27 -23.67 -33.87
CA HIS A 90 -56.84 -25.02 -33.91
C HIS A 90 -57.12 -25.44 -35.36
N TRP A 91 -56.52 -26.54 -35.82
CA TRP A 91 -56.96 -27.27 -37.02
C TRP A 91 -58.43 -27.73 -36.83
N PRO A 92 -59.23 -28.07 -37.87
CA PRO A 92 -60.65 -28.42 -37.72
C PRO A 92 -60.99 -29.60 -36.78
N ASP A 93 -59.99 -30.24 -36.16
CA ASP A 93 -60.08 -31.38 -35.23
C ASP A 93 -59.77 -31.01 -33.74
N GLU A 94 -59.96 -29.74 -33.33
CA GLU A 94 -59.89 -29.27 -31.92
C GLU A 94 -58.55 -29.48 -31.17
N ARG A 95 -57.42 -29.64 -31.88
CA ARG A 95 -56.12 -29.88 -31.23
C ARG A 95 -55.20 -28.65 -31.34
N SER A 96 -54.70 -28.15 -30.20
CA SER A 96 -53.72 -27.06 -30.12
C SER A 96 -52.40 -27.42 -30.82
N HIS A 97 -51.96 -26.59 -31.77
CA HIS A 97 -50.69 -26.72 -32.48
C HIS A 97 -49.76 -25.58 -32.09
N PHE A 98 -48.50 -25.88 -31.84
CA PHE A 98 -47.50 -24.92 -31.39
C PHE A 98 -46.36 -24.83 -32.39
N MET A 99 -45.99 -23.60 -32.77
CA MET A 99 -44.70 -23.31 -33.38
C MET A 99 -43.71 -23.00 -32.28
N ILE A 100 -42.65 -23.80 -32.21
CA ILE A 100 -41.57 -23.68 -31.23
C ILE A 100 -40.31 -23.26 -31.98
N LEU A 101 -39.68 -22.19 -31.51
CA LEU A 101 -38.38 -21.72 -31.95
C LEU A 101 -37.35 -22.05 -30.87
N ILE A 102 -36.28 -22.74 -31.25
CA ILE A 102 -35.14 -23.02 -30.37
C ILE A 102 -33.90 -22.37 -30.99
N ARG A 103 -33.31 -21.43 -30.25
CA ARG A 103 -32.11 -20.69 -30.66
C ARG A 103 -30.92 -21.08 -29.79
N ASP A 104 -29.77 -21.35 -30.42
CA ASP A 104 -28.50 -21.46 -29.71
C ASP A 104 -28.03 -20.06 -29.29
N VAL A 105 -28.08 -19.78 -27.99
CA VAL A 105 -27.64 -18.51 -27.40
C VAL A 105 -26.34 -18.69 -26.61
N THR A 106 -25.59 -19.77 -26.86
CA THR A 106 -24.37 -20.11 -26.13
C THR A 106 -23.32 -19.02 -26.22
N GLU A 107 -23.04 -18.50 -27.42
CA GLU A 107 -22.05 -17.44 -27.60
C GLU A 107 -22.50 -16.14 -26.95
N GLN A 108 -23.78 -15.79 -27.07
CA GLN A 108 -24.36 -14.62 -26.41
C GLN A 108 -24.30 -14.74 -24.88
N ALA A 109 -24.64 -15.90 -24.32
CA ALA A 109 -24.56 -16.18 -22.89
C ALA A 109 -23.10 -16.14 -22.38
N ARG A 110 -22.15 -16.70 -23.15
CA ARG A 110 -20.70 -16.62 -22.84
C ARG A 110 -20.19 -15.19 -22.89
N ASN A 111 -20.58 -14.41 -23.90
CA ASN A 111 -20.18 -13.02 -24.03
C ASN A 111 -20.81 -12.16 -22.93
N GLN A 112 -22.07 -12.38 -22.59
CA GLN A 112 -22.74 -11.71 -21.48
C GLN A 112 -22.06 -12.03 -20.14
N SER A 113 -21.74 -13.30 -19.88
CA SER A 113 -21.00 -13.71 -18.68
C SER A 113 -19.60 -13.10 -18.63
N LYS A 114 -18.88 -13.01 -19.76
CA LYS A 114 -17.59 -12.30 -19.85
C LYS A 114 -17.74 -10.81 -19.58
N VAL A 115 -18.78 -10.16 -20.10
CA VAL A 115 -19.07 -8.74 -19.86
C VAL A 115 -19.35 -8.52 -18.37
N GLU A 116 -20.14 -9.37 -17.73
CA GLU A 116 -20.40 -9.33 -16.29
C GLU A 116 -19.13 -9.58 -15.47
N GLN A 117 -18.28 -10.52 -15.88
CA GLN A 117 -16.98 -10.74 -15.25
C GLN A 117 -16.07 -9.50 -15.38
N MET A 118 -15.97 -8.90 -16.57
CA MET A 118 -15.15 -7.70 -16.78
C MET A 118 -15.70 -6.47 -16.05
N ALA A 119 -17.02 -6.40 -15.83
CA ALA A 119 -17.64 -5.31 -15.09
C ALA A 119 -17.35 -5.38 -13.58
N HIS A 120 -17.12 -6.58 -13.03
CA HIS A 120 -17.08 -6.81 -11.59
C HIS A 120 -15.77 -7.39 -11.05
N PHE A 121 -14.86 -7.86 -11.90
CA PHE A 121 -13.61 -8.47 -11.49
C PHE A 121 -12.40 -7.83 -12.18
N ASP A 122 -11.27 -7.84 -11.49
CA ASP A 122 -9.97 -7.42 -11.99
C ASP A 122 -9.44 -8.46 -12.99
N ALA A 123 -9.09 -8.00 -14.19
CA ALA A 123 -8.68 -8.88 -15.30
C ALA A 123 -7.34 -9.59 -15.06
N LEU A 124 -6.47 -9.07 -14.18
CA LEU A 124 -5.17 -9.65 -13.88
C LEU A 124 -5.29 -10.71 -12.78
N THR A 125 -5.90 -10.34 -11.65
CA THR A 125 -5.91 -11.18 -10.45
C THR A 125 -7.14 -12.08 -10.33
N GLY A 126 -8.22 -11.75 -11.04
CA GLY A 126 -9.52 -12.42 -10.90
C GLY A 126 -10.27 -12.04 -9.62
N LEU A 127 -9.71 -11.17 -8.77
CA LEU A 127 -10.39 -10.64 -7.59
C LEU A 127 -11.53 -9.71 -8.00
N PRO A 128 -12.53 -9.49 -7.14
CA PRO A 128 -13.44 -8.37 -7.29
C PRO A 128 -12.71 -7.05 -7.58
N ASN A 129 -13.26 -6.26 -8.49
CA ASN A 129 -12.76 -4.91 -8.76
C ASN A 129 -13.45 -3.86 -7.85
N ARG A 130 -13.04 -2.61 -8.00
CA ARG A 130 -13.61 -1.46 -7.27
C ARG A 130 -15.14 -1.37 -7.39
N THR A 131 -15.70 -1.63 -8.57
CA THR A 131 -17.15 -1.56 -8.79
C THR A 131 -17.90 -2.58 -7.94
N LEU A 132 -17.46 -3.84 -7.97
CA LEU A 132 -18.09 -4.89 -7.15
C LEU A 132 -17.88 -4.62 -5.65
N PHE A 133 -16.72 -4.11 -5.26
CA PHE A 133 -16.43 -3.74 -3.88
C PHE A 133 -17.39 -2.67 -3.36
N ASN A 134 -17.61 -1.59 -4.12
CA ASN A 134 -18.54 -0.52 -3.76
C ASN A 134 -19.96 -1.05 -3.59
N THR A 135 -20.46 -1.82 -4.55
CA THR A 135 -21.80 -2.42 -4.47
C THR A 135 -21.93 -3.33 -3.25
N ARG A 136 -20.90 -4.11 -2.92
CA ARG A 136 -20.92 -4.98 -1.75
C ARG A 136 -20.89 -4.19 -0.45
N PHE A 137 -20.08 -3.12 -0.39
CA PHE A 137 -20.02 -2.22 0.75
C PHE A 137 -21.40 -1.65 1.07
N ASP A 138 -22.13 -1.10 0.08
CA ASP A 138 -23.44 -0.48 0.32
C ASP A 138 -24.46 -1.45 0.93
N VAL A 139 -24.44 -2.70 0.44
CA VAL A 139 -25.31 -3.78 0.95
C VAL A 139 -24.95 -4.12 2.40
N GLU A 140 -23.67 -4.30 2.72
CA GLU A 140 -23.23 -4.67 4.06
C GLU A 140 -23.33 -3.50 5.05
N ALA A 141 -23.05 -2.27 4.64
CA ALA A 141 -23.21 -1.07 5.47
C ALA A 141 -24.67 -0.90 5.91
N THR A 142 -25.62 -1.03 4.97
CA THR A 142 -27.07 -1.00 5.26
C THR A 142 -27.46 -2.08 6.28
N ARG A 143 -26.87 -3.27 6.15
CA ARG A 143 -27.15 -4.40 7.03
C ARG A 143 -26.55 -4.20 8.43
N CYS A 144 -25.29 -3.79 8.51
CA CYS A 144 -24.59 -3.51 9.75
C CYS A 144 -25.25 -2.39 10.54
N GLU A 145 -25.70 -1.33 9.86
CA GLU A 145 -26.44 -0.24 10.51
C GLU A 145 -27.77 -0.72 11.11
N LYS A 146 -28.55 -1.52 10.37
CA LYS A 146 -29.81 -2.10 10.87
C LYS A 146 -29.59 -3.03 12.07
N ASN A 147 -28.52 -3.81 12.05
CA ASN A 147 -28.24 -4.82 13.08
C ASN A 147 -27.34 -4.31 14.22
N GLN A 148 -26.90 -3.05 14.16
CA GLN A 148 -25.93 -2.46 15.10
C GLN A 148 -24.66 -3.32 15.24
N GLN A 149 -24.16 -3.86 14.12
CA GLN A 149 -22.95 -4.67 14.06
C GLN A 149 -21.81 -3.86 13.44
N PRO A 150 -20.57 -3.99 13.94
CA PRO A 150 -19.42 -3.34 13.32
C PRO A 150 -19.08 -4.00 11.98
N MET A 151 -18.35 -3.28 11.14
CA MET A 151 -17.75 -3.81 9.93
C MET A 151 -16.37 -3.16 9.77
N ALA A 152 -15.35 -3.96 9.48
CA ALA A 152 -14.02 -3.44 9.28
C ALA A 152 -13.67 -3.28 7.80
N LEU A 153 -12.98 -2.19 7.47
CA LEU A 153 -12.35 -1.93 6.19
C LEU A 153 -10.84 -1.98 6.40
N ILE A 154 -10.12 -2.74 5.57
CA ILE A 154 -8.66 -2.74 5.55
C ILE A 154 -8.20 -2.27 4.18
N PHE A 155 -7.40 -1.20 4.14
CA PHE A 155 -6.69 -0.77 2.94
C PHE A 155 -5.25 -1.27 3.01
N MET A 156 -4.76 -1.91 1.97
CA MET A 156 -3.45 -2.57 1.92
C MET A 156 -2.67 -2.14 0.67
N ASP A 157 -1.40 -1.83 0.86
CA ASP A 157 -0.42 -1.54 -0.20
C ASP A 157 0.80 -2.45 -0.04
N LEU A 158 1.37 -2.91 -1.16
CA LEU A 158 2.58 -3.75 -1.15
C LEU A 158 3.86 -2.91 -1.06
N ASP A 159 4.65 -3.16 -0.04
CA ASP A 159 5.90 -2.44 0.19
C ASP A 159 6.88 -2.66 -0.97
N ASN A 160 7.40 -1.55 -1.51
CA ASN A 160 8.42 -1.54 -2.57
C ASN A 160 8.06 -2.33 -3.85
N PHE A 161 6.76 -2.53 -4.16
CA PHE A 161 6.36 -3.23 -5.37
C PHE A 161 6.91 -2.57 -6.65
N LYS A 162 6.99 -1.24 -6.67
CA LYS A 162 7.65 -0.50 -7.75
C LYS A 162 9.09 -0.96 -8.01
N ASN A 163 9.87 -1.25 -6.97
CA ASN A 163 11.24 -1.74 -7.13
C ASN A 163 11.28 -3.11 -7.81
N VAL A 164 10.28 -3.97 -7.58
CA VAL A 164 10.13 -5.24 -8.28
C VAL A 164 9.89 -5.00 -9.77
N ASN A 165 8.98 -4.09 -10.12
CA ASN A 165 8.72 -3.73 -11.52
C ASN A 165 9.95 -3.12 -12.20
N ASP A 166 10.62 -2.19 -11.54
CA ASP A 166 11.76 -1.47 -12.11
C ASP A 166 12.99 -2.39 -12.26
N SER A 167 13.17 -3.36 -11.35
CA SER A 167 14.35 -4.25 -11.36
C SER A 167 14.15 -5.54 -12.16
N LEU A 168 12.93 -6.10 -12.16
CA LEU A 168 12.63 -7.44 -12.71
C LEU A 168 11.59 -7.41 -13.85
N GLY A 169 11.00 -6.24 -14.12
CA GLY A 169 10.03 -6.01 -15.18
C GLY A 169 8.58 -6.31 -14.79
N HIS A 170 7.64 -5.64 -15.47
CA HIS A 170 6.21 -5.72 -15.19
C HIS A 170 5.63 -7.15 -15.24
N LYS A 171 6.14 -8.04 -16.09
CA LYS A 171 5.68 -9.45 -16.14
C LYS A 171 5.90 -10.19 -14.82
N VAL A 172 7.00 -9.89 -14.11
CA VAL A 172 7.29 -10.47 -12.80
C VAL A 172 6.38 -9.85 -11.74
N GLY A 173 6.15 -8.54 -11.80
CA GLY A 173 5.20 -7.84 -10.94
C GLY A 173 3.76 -8.37 -11.09
N ASP A 174 3.29 -8.56 -12.31
CA ASP A 174 1.97 -9.13 -12.60
C ASP A 174 1.81 -10.54 -12.02
N ALA A 175 2.81 -11.40 -12.22
CA ALA A 175 2.82 -12.76 -11.67
C ALA A 175 2.90 -12.77 -10.13
N LEU A 176 3.56 -11.78 -9.53
CA LEU A 176 3.58 -11.58 -8.09
C LEU A 176 2.18 -11.19 -7.57
N LEU A 177 1.50 -10.24 -8.21
CA LEU A 177 0.14 -9.82 -7.84
C LEU A 177 -0.86 -10.98 -7.91
N ILE A 178 -0.79 -11.81 -8.96
CA ILE A 178 -1.64 -13.01 -9.09
C ILE A 178 -1.41 -13.97 -7.91
N LYS A 179 -0.16 -14.20 -7.50
CA LYS A 179 0.15 -15.09 -6.38
C LYS A 179 -0.29 -14.51 -5.04
N ILE A 180 -0.16 -13.20 -4.86
CA ILE A 180 -0.64 -12.50 -3.66
C ILE A 180 -2.16 -12.61 -3.58
N ALA A 181 -2.89 -12.28 -4.65
CA ALA A 181 -4.33 -12.43 -4.72
C ALA A 181 -4.79 -13.85 -4.31
N SER A 182 -4.17 -14.88 -4.89
CA SER A 182 -4.49 -16.29 -4.57
C SER A 182 -4.14 -16.67 -3.12
N ARG A 183 -3.18 -16.00 -2.47
CA ARG A 183 -2.90 -16.20 -1.04
C ARG A 183 -3.93 -15.52 -0.16
N LEU A 184 -4.32 -14.30 -0.53
CA LEU A 184 -5.30 -13.50 0.21
C LEU A 184 -6.67 -14.18 0.20
N GLU A 185 -7.13 -14.69 -0.94
CA GLU A 185 -8.42 -15.40 -1.02
C GLU A 185 -8.49 -16.63 -0.09
N ARG A 186 -7.36 -17.32 0.14
CA ARG A 186 -7.32 -18.53 0.96
C ARG A 186 -7.48 -18.27 2.46
N ILE A 187 -7.20 -17.06 2.93
CA ILE A 187 -7.27 -16.71 4.35
C ILE A 187 -8.61 -16.09 4.77
N LEU A 188 -9.47 -15.77 3.79
CA LEU A 188 -10.75 -15.12 4.02
C LEU A 188 -11.86 -16.09 4.40
N ARG A 189 -12.79 -15.62 5.22
CA ARG A 189 -14.04 -16.33 5.53
C ARG A 189 -15.04 -16.13 4.38
N PRO A 190 -16.09 -16.97 4.26
CA PRO A 190 -17.06 -16.86 3.16
C PRO A 190 -17.80 -15.53 3.03
N ARG A 191 -17.86 -14.70 4.08
CA ARG A 191 -18.47 -13.36 4.06
C ARG A 191 -17.47 -12.23 3.86
N ASP A 192 -16.19 -12.50 4.06
CA ASP A 192 -15.15 -11.52 3.87
C ASP A 192 -14.92 -11.37 2.37
N MET A 193 -14.47 -10.19 1.97
CA MET A 193 -14.18 -9.89 0.58
C MET A 193 -12.83 -9.20 0.48
N VAL A 194 -12.02 -9.60 -0.48
CA VAL A 194 -10.86 -8.85 -0.94
C VAL A 194 -11.12 -8.34 -2.35
N SER A 195 -10.70 -7.13 -2.64
CA SER A 195 -10.74 -6.51 -3.95
C SER A 195 -9.40 -5.89 -4.28
N ARG A 196 -9.02 -5.92 -5.56
CA ARG A 196 -7.89 -5.12 -6.05
C ARG A 196 -8.42 -3.78 -6.56
N GLN A 197 -7.90 -2.68 -6.02
CA GLN A 197 -8.32 -1.33 -6.41
C GLN A 197 -7.58 -0.81 -7.64
N GLY A 198 -6.37 -1.32 -7.87
CA GLY A 198 -5.48 -0.94 -8.95
C GLY A 198 -4.04 -1.04 -8.50
N GLY A 199 -3.08 -1.12 -9.44
CA GLY A 199 -1.66 -1.19 -9.09
C GLY A 199 -1.34 -2.33 -8.10
N ASP A 200 -0.79 -1.97 -6.95
CA ASP A 200 -0.44 -2.78 -5.79
C ASP A 200 -1.40 -2.64 -4.60
N GLU A 201 -2.54 -1.99 -4.80
CA GLU A 201 -3.52 -1.69 -3.75
C GLU A 201 -4.63 -2.74 -3.68
N PHE A 202 -4.92 -3.20 -2.47
CA PHE A 202 -5.98 -4.15 -2.15
C PHE A 202 -6.85 -3.58 -1.03
N MET A 203 -8.14 -3.88 -1.06
CA MET A 203 -9.08 -3.54 0.00
C MET A 203 -9.82 -4.77 0.49
N PHE A 204 -10.03 -4.84 1.80
CA PHE A 204 -10.78 -5.90 2.45
C PHE A 204 -12.02 -5.33 3.11
N LEU A 205 -13.13 -6.05 2.96
CA LEU A 205 -14.38 -5.80 3.65
C LEU A 205 -14.67 -6.98 4.56
N LEU A 206 -14.77 -6.71 5.86
CA LEU A 206 -14.99 -7.73 6.90
C LEU A 206 -16.30 -7.40 7.64
N PRO A 207 -17.45 -7.91 7.17
CA PRO A 207 -18.73 -7.73 7.86
C PRO A 207 -18.72 -8.38 9.25
N GLU A 208 -19.38 -7.76 10.22
CA GLU A 208 -19.47 -8.27 11.60
C GLU A 208 -18.09 -8.40 12.28
N ALA A 209 -17.14 -7.54 11.90
CA ALA A 209 -15.79 -7.48 12.45
C ALA A 209 -15.54 -6.19 13.22
N ASP A 210 -15.13 -6.31 14.49
CA ASP A 210 -14.65 -5.20 15.31
C ASP A 210 -13.15 -4.93 15.11
N ALA A 211 -12.62 -3.92 15.81
CA ALA A 211 -11.21 -3.56 15.79
C ALA A 211 -10.26 -4.72 16.13
N HIS A 212 -10.65 -5.60 17.05
CA HIS A 212 -9.82 -6.73 17.47
C HIS A 212 -9.77 -7.80 16.38
N GLN A 213 -10.92 -8.15 15.82
CA GLN A 213 -11.03 -9.13 14.74
C GLN A 213 -10.36 -8.63 13.46
N ALA A 214 -10.47 -7.33 13.16
CA ALA A 214 -9.75 -6.70 12.05
C ALA A 214 -8.23 -6.75 12.23
N GLY A 215 -7.73 -6.48 13.44
CA GLY A 215 -6.30 -6.62 13.76
C GLY A 215 -5.79 -8.05 13.62
N GLN A 216 -6.58 -9.05 14.04
CA GLN A 216 -6.24 -10.46 13.82
C GLN A 216 -6.15 -10.80 12.34
N MET A 217 -7.12 -10.34 11.52
CA MET A 217 -7.09 -10.54 10.08
C MET A 217 -5.87 -9.84 9.44
N ALA A 218 -5.55 -8.62 9.86
CA ALA A 218 -4.37 -7.90 9.38
C ALA A 218 -3.06 -8.64 9.69
N GLU A 219 -2.91 -9.22 10.88
CA GLU A 219 -1.73 -10.04 11.21
C GLU A 219 -1.69 -11.34 10.39
N CYS A 220 -2.85 -11.96 10.11
CA CYS A 220 -2.94 -13.10 9.20
C CYS A 220 -2.54 -12.73 7.76
N ILE A 221 -3.01 -11.60 7.25
CA ILE A 221 -2.62 -11.05 5.94
C ILE A 221 -1.11 -10.84 5.89
N LYS A 222 -0.57 -10.10 6.87
CA LYS A 222 0.87 -9.83 6.99
C LYS A 222 1.69 -11.11 6.98
N SER A 223 1.37 -12.06 7.86
CA SER A 223 2.08 -13.33 7.98
C SER A 223 2.03 -14.16 6.68
N SER A 224 0.92 -14.09 5.94
CA SER A 224 0.73 -14.78 4.66
C SER A 224 1.58 -14.16 3.52
N ILE A 225 1.72 -12.83 3.53
CA ILE A 225 2.49 -12.07 2.53
C ILE A 225 3.99 -12.21 2.77
N GLU A 226 4.45 -12.17 4.03
CA GLU A 226 5.87 -12.26 4.40
C GLU A 226 6.53 -13.60 3.99
N LEU A 227 5.72 -14.64 3.74
CA LEU A 227 6.22 -15.91 3.22
C LEU A 227 6.82 -15.72 1.80
N PRO A 228 7.99 -16.33 1.49
CA PRO A 228 8.63 -16.17 0.18
C PRO A 228 7.71 -16.52 -0.98
N ILE A 229 7.67 -15.70 -2.03
CA ILE A 229 6.86 -15.92 -3.24
C ILE A 229 7.77 -16.32 -4.40
N GLN A 230 7.61 -17.55 -4.89
CA GLN A 230 8.32 -18.01 -6.07
C GLN A 230 7.64 -17.50 -7.35
N VAL A 231 8.34 -16.67 -8.13
CA VAL A 231 7.91 -16.17 -9.45
C VAL A 231 8.95 -16.55 -10.50
N GLY A 232 8.66 -17.58 -11.30
CA GLY A 232 9.63 -18.14 -12.24
C GLY A 232 10.90 -18.61 -11.50
N GLN A 233 12.03 -18.00 -11.84
CA GLN A 233 13.33 -18.27 -11.19
C GLN A 233 13.61 -17.43 -9.94
N TYR A 234 12.77 -16.42 -9.65
CA TYR A 234 13.00 -15.51 -8.53
C TYR A 234 12.23 -15.94 -7.28
N THR A 235 12.87 -15.84 -6.13
CA THR A 235 12.22 -15.92 -4.82
C THR A 235 12.12 -14.51 -4.26
N LEU A 236 10.91 -13.98 -4.17
CA LEU A 236 10.65 -12.60 -3.77
C LEU A 236 10.17 -12.55 -2.31
N HIS A 237 10.69 -11.57 -1.58
CA HIS A 237 10.23 -11.20 -0.25
C HIS A 237 9.58 -9.83 -0.34
N VAL A 238 8.29 -9.75 -0.03
CA VAL A 238 7.52 -8.52 -0.04
C VAL A 238 6.84 -8.33 1.30
N GLY A 239 6.72 -7.07 1.70
CA GLY A 239 5.91 -6.65 2.84
C GLY A 239 4.59 -6.06 2.38
N ALA A 240 3.71 -5.80 3.33
CA ALA A 240 2.50 -5.03 3.09
C ALA A 240 2.24 -4.07 4.24
N SER A 241 1.88 -2.85 3.92
CA SER A 241 1.41 -1.85 4.86
C SER A 241 -0.10 -1.76 4.80
N MET A 242 -0.75 -1.70 5.96
CA MET A 242 -2.20 -1.76 6.08
C MET A 242 -2.76 -0.67 7.00
N GLY A 243 -3.92 -0.15 6.64
CA GLY A 243 -4.70 0.77 7.46
C GLY A 243 -6.09 0.21 7.68
N ILE A 244 -6.57 0.30 8.92
CA ILE A 244 -7.83 -0.32 9.34
C ILE A 244 -8.80 0.76 9.80
N CYS A 245 -10.06 0.68 9.37
CA CYS A 245 -11.16 1.52 9.84
C CYS A 245 -12.37 0.66 10.21
N ILE A 246 -13.17 1.14 11.16
CA ILE A 246 -14.34 0.46 11.70
C ILE A 246 -15.59 1.28 11.40
N PHE A 247 -16.49 0.73 10.59
CA PHE A 247 -17.84 1.25 10.40
C PHE A 247 -18.71 0.91 11.62
N PRO A 248 -19.58 1.83 12.10
CA PRO A 248 -19.77 3.21 11.63
C PRO A 248 -18.91 4.24 12.39
N GLN A 249 -17.99 3.82 13.26
CA GLN A 249 -17.22 4.69 14.15
C GLN A 249 -16.30 5.65 13.38
N ASP A 250 -15.55 5.12 12.42
CA ASP A 250 -14.54 5.87 11.67
C ASP A 250 -15.11 6.46 10.36
N GLY A 251 -16.41 6.30 10.10
CA GLY A 251 -17.05 6.77 8.87
C GLY A 251 -18.31 5.98 8.55
N ARG A 252 -19.25 6.62 7.84
CA ARG A 252 -20.55 6.03 7.46
C ARG A 252 -20.70 5.74 5.97
N ASP A 253 -19.74 6.18 5.17
CA ASP A 253 -19.69 5.96 3.73
C ASP A 253 -18.30 5.44 3.33
N LEU A 254 -18.23 4.82 2.17
CA LEU A 254 -17.02 4.16 1.71
C LEU A 254 -15.88 5.16 1.43
N ASP A 255 -16.19 6.34 0.91
CA ASP A 255 -15.18 7.34 0.56
C ASP A 255 -14.48 7.85 1.82
N THR A 256 -15.24 8.16 2.88
CA THR A 256 -14.71 8.55 4.20
C THR A 256 -13.85 7.43 4.80
N LEU A 257 -14.36 6.20 4.86
CA LEU A 257 -13.61 5.07 5.44
C LEU A 257 -12.36 4.75 4.63
N SER A 258 -12.42 4.82 3.30
CA SER A 258 -11.26 4.58 2.43
C SER A 258 -10.19 5.64 2.64
N SER A 259 -10.57 6.91 2.74
CA SER A 259 -9.66 8.02 3.05
C SER A 259 -9.00 7.85 4.42
N HIS A 260 -9.76 7.48 5.44
CA HIS A 260 -9.23 7.22 6.78
C HIS A 260 -8.32 5.99 6.82
N ALA A 261 -8.65 4.92 6.10
CA ALA A 261 -7.83 3.73 6.00
C ALA A 261 -6.52 4.02 5.25
N ASP A 262 -6.55 4.83 4.19
CA ASP A 262 -5.37 5.31 3.48
C ASP A 262 -4.42 6.11 4.41
N ILE A 263 -4.97 7.01 5.22
CA ILE A 263 -4.18 7.76 6.23
C ILE A 263 -3.48 6.80 7.22
N ALA A 264 -4.20 5.81 7.73
CA ALA A 264 -3.63 4.82 8.65
C ALA A 264 -2.56 3.94 7.95
N MET A 265 -2.83 3.53 6.71
CA MET A 265 -1.91 2.73 5.89
C MET A 265 -0.63 3.50 5.57
N TYR A 266 -0.74 4.78 5.20
CA TYR A 266 0.40 5.67 4.98
C TYR A 266 1.26 5.79 6.24
N ARG A 267 0.64 5.94 7.42
CA ARG A 267 1.36 5.96 8.70
C ARG A 267 2.09 4.63 8.94
N ALA A 268 1.44 3.50 8.71
CA ALA A 268 2.08 2.18 8.80
C ALA A 268 3.29 2.07 7.86
N LYS A 269 3.17 2.58 6.63
CA LYS A 269 4.21 2.57 5.59
C LYS A 269 5.40 3.48 5.90
N HIS A 270 5.20 4.57 6.63
CA HIS A 270 6.27 5.51 6.97
C HIS A 270 6.94 5.23 8.31
N GLU A 271 6.19 4.82 9.34
CA GLU A 271 6.75 4.64 10.69
C GLU A 271 7.40 3.27 10.87
N ARG A 272 6.87 2.20 10.26
CA ARG A 272 7.35 0.82 10.49
C ARG A 272 7.59 0.00 9.22
N ARG A 273 6.78 0.20 8.16
CA ARG A 273 6.62 -0.72 7.01
C ARG A 273 6.23 -2.13 7.46
N SER A 274 5.61 -2.90 6.55
CA SER A 274 5.25 -4.30 6.82
C SER A 274 4.44 -4.45 8.13
N HIS A 275 3.52 -3.51 8.35
CA HIS A 275 2.75 -3.36 9.57
C HIS A 275 1.33 -2.86 9.26
N TYR A 276 0.45 -2.94 10.25
CA TYR A 276 -0.89 -2.37 10.18
C TYR A 276 -1.11 -1.33 11.26
N GLU A 277 -1.92 -0.32 10.98
CA GLU A 277 -2.35 0.70 11.94
C GLU A 277 -3.88 0.82 11.93
N LEU A 278 -4.48 1.00 13.10
CA LEU A 278 -5.89 1.35 13.21
C LEU A 278 -6.03 2.86 13.11
N PHE A 279 -6.98 3.33 12.31
CA PHE A 279 -7.27 4.75 12.20
C PHE A 279 -7.63 5.35 13.55
N THR A 280 -7.12 6.56 13.80
CA THR A 280 -7.56 7.43 14.87
C THR A 280 -7.71 8.85 14.34
N GLU A 281 -8.62 9.64 14.89
CA GLU A 281 -8.81 11.05 14.48
C GLU A 281 -7.50 11.87 14.60
N GLU A 282 -6.62 11.51 15.55
CA GLU A 282 -5.30 12.12 15.70
C GLU A 282 -4.41 11.90 14.46
N MET A 283 -4.53 10.76 13.77
CA MET A 283 -3.79 10.50 12.52
C MET A 283 -4.21 11.44 11.41
N GLN A 284 -5.51 11.73 11.29
CA GLN A 284 -6.03 12.67 10.29
C GLN A 284 -5.51 14.09 10.54
N ALA A 285 -5.58 14.55 11.79
CA ALA A 285 -5.04 15.86 12.17
C ALA A 285 -3.54 15.97 11.88
N ARG A 286 -2.76 14.91 12.17
CA ARG A 286 -1.31 14.87 11.92
C ARG A 286 -0.96 14.86 10.43
N THR A 287 -1.78 14.23 9.59
CA THR A 287 -1.57 14.20 8.13
C THR A 287 -1.82 15.57 7.51
N ALA A 288 -2.93 16.22 7.88
CA ALA A 288 -3.21 17.60 7.46
C ALA A 288 -2.11 18.56 7.93
N ARG A 289 -1.64 18.39 9.18
CA ARG A 289 -0.52 19.14 9.73
C ARG A 289 0.77 18.93 8.93
N THR A 290 1.08 17.67 8.57
CA THR A 290 2.26 17.34 7.76
C THR A 290 2.25 18.05 6.40
N LEU A 291 1.12 18.01 5.69
CA LEU A 291 0.98 18.66 4.38
C LEU A 291 1.13 20.19 4.47
N LEU A 292 0.49 20.80 5.48
CA LEU A 292 0.64 22.22 5.77
C LEU A 292 2.11 22.58 6.01
N LEU A 293 2.80 21.80 6.85
CA LEU A 293 4.20 22.04 7.18
C LEU A 293 5.14 21.79 5.99
N GLU A 294 4.88 20.82 5.14
CA GLU A 294 5.70 20.57 3.95
C GLU A 294 5.68 21.79 3.00
N GLY A 295 4.49 22.36 2.77
CA GLY A 295 4.31 23.58 1.98
C GLY A 295 5.00 24.79 2.63
N ALA A 296 4.72 25.02 3.91
CA ALA A 296 5.29 26.13 4.67
C ALA A 296 6.83 26.05 4.79
N LEU A 297 7.40 24.85 4.87
CA LEU A 297 8.85 24.65 4.97
C LEU A 297 9.58 25.15 3.72
N ARG A 298 8.94 25.01 2.54
CA ARG A 298 9.50 25.50 1.28
C ARG A 298 9.62 27.02 1.28
N GLU A 299 8.61 27.70 1.79
CA GLU A 299 8.61 29.15 1.98
C GLU A 299 9.59 29.56 3.07
N ALA A 300 9.66 28.82 4.18
CA ALA A 300 10.56 29.08 5.29
C ALA A 300 12.03 29.12 4.88
N ILE A 301 12.45 28.19 4.00
CA ILE A 301 13.80 28.16 3.43
C ILE A 301 14.06 29.39 2.56
N GLN A 302 13.08 29.80 1.74
CA GLN A 302 13.23 30.94 0.83
C GLN A 302 13.23 32.29 1.56
N TRP A 303 12.40 32.43 2.60
CA TRP A 303 12.16 33.70 3.27
C TRP A 303 12.95 33.84 4.58
N GLY A 304 13.86 32.90 4.87
CA GLY A 304 14.77 32.99 6.00
C GLY A 304 14.11 32.81 7.37
N GLN A 305 13.07 31.97 7.46
CA GLN A 305 12.34 31.69 8.71
C GLN A 305 12.99 30.59 9.58
N LEU A 306 14.10 30.03 9.11
CA LEU A 306 14.89 29.02 9.80
C LEU A 306 16.10 29.66 10.47
N ASP A 307 16.24 29.42 11.77
CA ASP A 307 17.36 29.88 12.59
C ASP A 307 18.19 28.72 13.13
N VAL A 308 19.38 29.06 13.64
CA VAL A 308 20.31 28.09 14.22
C VAL A 308 20.61 28.53 15.63
N TYR A 309 20.27 27.67 16.58
CA TYR A 309 20.60 27.83 17.99
C TYR A 309 21.83 27.00 18.30
N TYR A 310 22.57 27.39 19.34
CA TYR A 310 23.84 26.76 19.66
C TYR A 310 23.82 26.21 21.07
N GLN A 311 23.99 24.90 21.20
CA GLN A 311 24.07 24.24 22.50
C GLN A 311 25.55 24.06 22.90
N PRO A 312 26.03 24.65 24.00
CA PRO A 312 27.43 24.54 24.40
C PRO A 312 27.79 23.12 24.83
N GLN A 313 28.99 22.68 24.48
CA GLN A 313 29.59 21.41 24.87
C GLN A 313 30.75 21.69 25.82
N PHE A 314 30.72 21.11 27.01
CA PHE A 314 31.75 21.30 28.03
C PHE A 314 32.55 20.02 28.27
N ASP A 315 33.74 20.18 28.82
CA ASP A 315 34.49 19.07 29.39
C ASP A 315 33.75 18.41 30.56
N ILE A 316 34.19 17.22 30.98
CA ILE A 316 33.54 16.48 32.07
C ILE A 316 33.57 17.24 33.41
N THR A 317 34.48 18.20 33.57
CA THR A 317 34.55 19.04 34.77
C THR A 317 33.57 20.22 34.74
N GLY A 318 32.96 20.50 33.58
CA GLY A 318 32.02 21.60 33.36
C GLY A 318 32.68 22.98 33.31
N LYS A 319 34.01 23.06 33.25
CA LYS A 319 34.78 24.31 33.37
C LYS A 319 35.33 24.79 32.04
N ARG A 320 35.57 23.88 31.09
CA ARG A 320 36.13 24.21 29.78
C ARG A 320 35.08 24.02 28.70
N LEU A 321 34.83 25.07 27.95
CA LEU A 321 34.00 25.01 26.74
C LEU A 321 34.82 24.36 25.62
N GLU A 322 34.34 23.22 25.11
CA GLU A 322 34.97 22.47 24.00
C GLU A 322 34.42 22.87 22.63
N GLY A 323 33.17 23.33 22.59
CA GLY A 323 32.44 23.44 21.34
C GLY A 323 31.00 23.86 21.52
N ALA A 324 30.27 23.89 20.41
CA ALA A 324 28.83 24.03 20.40
C ALA A 324 28.21 23.16 19.32
N GLU A 325 27.01 22.66 19.57
CA GLU A 325 26.21 21.96 18.56
C GLU A 325 25.22 22.94 17.92
N ALA A 326 25.24 23.02 16.59
CA ALA A 326 24.33 23.83 15.79
C ALA A 326 23.01 23.09 15.59
N LEU A 327 21.93 23.68 16.08
CA LEU A 327 20.60 23.09 16.12
C LEU A 327 19.61 23.99 15.40
N VAL A 328 19.07 23.51 14.28
CA VAL A 328 18.08 24.25 13.50
C VAL A 328 16.78 24.45 14.28
N ARG A 329 16.16 25.62 14.12
CA ARG A 329 14.90 26.05 14.74
C ARG A 329 14.03 26.68 13.68
N TRP A 330 12.73 26.43 13.75
CA TRP A 330 11.78 27.02 12.82
C TRP A 330 10.79 27.89 13.58
N GLN A 331 10.84 29.20 13.28
CA GLN A 331 9.87 30.17 13.78
C GLN A 331 8.94 30.55 12.64
N HIS A 332 7.75 29.94 12.62
CA HIS A 332 6.76 30.26 11.60
C HIS A 332 5.96 31.50 12.01
N PRO A 333 5.72 32.46 11.08
CA PRO A 333 5.01 33.71 11.41
C PRO A 333 3.63 33.51 12.04
N GLU A 334 2.88 32.50 11.59
CA GLU A 334 1.51 32.24 12.04
C GLU A 334 1.38 31.04 12.99
N LEU A 335 2.26 30.04 12.85
CA LEU A 335 2.15 28.76 13.57
C LEU A 335 3.03 28.74 14.81
N GLY A 336 3.81 29.81 15.04
CA GLY A 336 4.76 29.91 16.12
C GLY A 336 5.96 28.97 15.94
N PHE A 337 6.52 28.54 17.05
CA PHE A 337 7.68 27.64 17.06
C PHE A 337 7.28 26.22 16.64
N ILE A 338 7.94 25.71 15.60
CA ILE A 338 7.74 24.34 15.12
C ILE A 338 8.94 23.49 15.52
N SER A 339 8.67 22.36 16.17
CA SER A 339 9.69 21.49 16.73
C SER A 339 10.52 20.82 15.62
N PRO A 340 11.86 20.73 15.76
CA PRO A 340 12.69 19.93 14.86
C PRO A 340 12.24 18.47 14.75
N ALA A 341 11.69 17.89 15.83
CA ALA A 341 11.14 16.53 15.80
C ALA A 341 9.91 16.40 14.90
N GLU A 342 9.23 17.51 14.58
CA GLU A 342 8.06 17.55 13.70
C GLU A 342 8.48 17.80 12.24
N PHE A 343 9.31 18.82 11.97
CA PHE A 343 9.61 19.22 10.59
C PHE A 343 10.82 18.52 9.94
N ILE A 344 11.77 17.98 10.71
CA ILE A 344 12.94 17.30 10.13
C ILE A 344 12.53 16.02 9.37
N PRO A 345 11.66 15.14 9.90
CA PRO A 345 11.19 13.98 9.13
C PRO A 345 10.48 14.38 7.83
N ILE A 346 9.70 15.46 7.86
CA ILE A 346 9.01 16.01 6.68
C ILE A 346 10.04 16.52 5.66
N ALA A 347 11.08 17.21 6.13
CA ALA A 347 12.17 17.70 5.29
C ALA A 347 12.94 16.56 4.63
N GLU A 348 13.15 15.44 5.33
CA GLU A 348 13.85 14.27 4.79
C GLU A 348 13.04 13.59 3.69
N ILE A 349 11.74 13.35 3.93
CA ILE A 349 10.85 12.71 2.95
C ILE A 349 10.68 13.60 1.70
N SER A 350 10.49 14.90 1.89
CA SER A 350 10.32 15.86 0.78
C SER A 350 11.64 16.28 0.12
N GLY A 351 12.79 15.80 0.60
CA GLY A 351 14.12 16.17 0.11
C GLY A 351 14.57 17.59 0.46
N GLN A 352 13.74 18.38 1.16
CA GLN A 352 14.06 19.73 1.60
C GLN A 352 15.21 19.78 2.62
N ILE A 353 15.50 18.67 3.30
CA ILE A 353 16.58 18.55 4.29
C ILE A 353 17.95 18.93 3.71
N ILE A 354 18.19 18.71 2.41
CA ILE A 354 19.44 19.07 1.75
C ILE A 354 19.64 20.59 1.80
N LYS A 355 18.60 21.36 1.44
CA LYS A 355 18.65 22.84 1.46
C LYS A 355 18.75 23.39 2.88
N ILE A 356 18.06 22.76 3.83
CA ILE A 356 18.14 23.14 5.25
C ILE A 356 19.56 22.90 5.77
N GLY A 357 20.12 21.75 5.46
CA GLY A 357 21.48 21.40 5.86
C GLY A 357 22.52 22.35 5.27
N ASP A 358 22.37 22.76 4.00
CA ASP A 358 23.22 23.77 3.39
C ASP A 358 23.14 25.10 4.16
N LEU A 359 21.93 25.56 4.50
CA LEU A 359 21.71 26.78 5.29
C LEU A 359 22.36 26.68 6.69
N VAL A 360 22.16 25.56 7.39
CA VAL A 360 22.71 25.33 8.73
C VAL A 360 24.23 25.32 8.69
N LEU A 361 24.83 24.66 7.69
CA LEU A 361 26.29 24.60 7.52
C LEU A 361 26.89 26.00 7.31
N HIS A 362 26.29 26.83 6.46
CA HIS A 362 26.76 28.20 6.23
C HIS A 362 26.61 29.07 7.48
N LYS A 363 25.45 29.03 8.17
CA LYS A 363 25.25 29.80 9.41
C LYS A 363 26.21 29.37 10.52
N ALA A 364 26.41 28.06 10.69
CA ALA A 364 27.28 27.50 11.71
C ALA A 364 28.76 27.87 11.47
N THR A 365 29.25 27.72 10.24
CA THR A 365 30.65 28.03 9.91
C THR A 365 30.95 29.52 10.08
N GLN A 366 30.07 30.41 9.63
CA GLN A 366 30.19 31.85 9.85
C GLN A 366 30.15 32.22 11.33
N GLN A 367 29.27 31.60 12.12
CA GLN A 367 29.18 31.88 13.55
C GLN A 367 30.43 31.43 14.29
N MET A 368 30.95 30.24 13.97
CA MET A 368 32.19 29.73 14.60
C MET A 368 33.38 30.62 14.27
N LYS A 369 33.50 31.11 13.03
CA LYS A 369 34.55 32.07 12.65
C LYS A 369 34.46 33.33 13.50
N ARG A 370 33.28 33.92 13.63
CA ARG A 370 33.06 35.11 14.46
C ARG A 370 33.48 34.89 15.90
N TRP A 371 33.12 33.74 16.50
CA TRP A 371 33.54 33.43 17.87
C TRP A 371 35.07 33.30 18.00
N LEU A 372 35.74 32.68 17.05
CA LEU A 372 37.21 32.62 17.05
C LEU A 372 37.82 34.03 16.98
N ASP A 373 37.26 34.91 16.16
CA ASP A 373 37.73 36.30 16.02
C ASP A 373 37.43 37.17 17.26
N GLU A 374 36.38 36.84 18.00
CA GLU A 374 36.02 37.46 19.30
C GLU A 374 36.89 36.95 20.47
N GLY A 375 37.77 35.97 20.24
CA GLY A 375 38.71 35.45 21.24
C GLY A 375 38.17 34.30 22.09
N PHE A 376 37.15 33.58 21.60
CA PHE A 376 36.76 32.29 22.19
C PHE A 376 37.93 31.27 22.10
N PRO A 377 37.91 30.18 22.90
CA PRO A 377 38.98 29.20 22.90
C PRO A 377 39.34 28.71 21.49
N GLY A 378 40.63 28.81 21.14
CA GLY A 378 41.12 28.53 19.79
C GLY A 378 41.11 27.06 19.38
N ASP A 379 40.73 26.15 20.27
CA ASP A 379 40.53 24.71 20.00
C ASP A 379 39.05 24.31 19.86
N MET A 380 38.14 25.29 20.00
CA MET A 380 36.71 25.10 19.93
C MET A 380 36.25 24.66 18.53
N SER A 381 35.29 23.74 18.47
CA SER A 381 34.62 23.37 17.21
C SER A 381 33.10 23.48 17.29
N ILE A 382 32.49 23.73 16.13
CA ILE A 382 31.04 23.71 15.96
C ILE A 382 30.60 22.41 15.29
N ALA A 383 29.64 21.73 15.90
CA ALA A 383 29.11 20.46 15.40
C ALA A 383 27.83 20.68 14.59
N VAL A 384 27.75 20.09 13.40
CA VAL A 384 26.59 20.17 12.49
C VAL A 384 26.11 18.77 12.16
N ASN A 385 24.82 18.51 12.43
CA ASN A 385 24.17 17.24 12.10
C ASN A 385 23.97 17.09 10.59
N ILE A 386 24.31 15.91 10.06
CA ILE A 386 24.15 15.57 8.65
C ILE A 386 23.17 14.41 8.49
N SER A 387 22.11 14.64 7.72
CA SER A 387 21.12 13.60 7.38
C SER A 387 21.65 12.58 6.37
N MET A 388 20.99 11.42 6.29
CA MET A 388 21.30 10.38 5.30
C MET A 388 21.20 10.90 3.86
N ALA A 389 20.19 11.72 3.57
CA ALA A 389 19.96 12.28 2.24
C ALA A 389 21.12 13.18 1.81
N GLN A 390 21.65 14.00 2.72
CA GLN A 390 22.84 14.82 2.48
C GLN A 390 24.09 13.98 2.33
N PHE A 391 24.23 12.90 3.10
CA PHE A 391 25.37 12.00 2.99
C PHE A 391 25.45 11.32 1.61
N ARG A 392 24.30 11.08 0.98
CA ARG A 392 24.20 10.53 -0.38
C ARG A 392 24.39 11.58 -1.48
N ASP A 393 24.30 12.86 -1.15
CA ASP A 393 24.50 13.96 -2.10
C ASP A 393 25.95 13.96 -2.60
N ALA A 394 26.12 13.77 -3.91
CA ALA A 394 27.43 13.78 -4.54
C ALA A 394 28.16 15.12 -4.39
N ALA A 395 27.43 16.21 -4.18
CA ALA A 395 27.98 17.55 -3.99
C ALA A 395 28.34 17.89 -2.53
N LEU A 396 28.16 16.97 -1.57
CA LEU A 396 28.37 17.26 -0.15
C LEU A 396 29.77 17.83 0.15
N LEU A 397 30.82 17.20 -0.39
CA LEU A 397 32.20 17.64 -0.14
C LEU A 397 32.46 19.04 -0.72
N GLU A 398 31.94 19.33 -1.92
CA GLU A 398 32.06 20.65 -2.55
C GLU A 398 31.36 21.73 -1.72
N LYS A 399 30.18 21.43 -1.19
CA LYS A 399 29.43 22.35 -0.32
C LYS A 399 30.16 22.65 0.98
N ILE A 400 30.81 21.65 1.58
CA ILE A 400 31.64 21.84 2.78
C ILE A 400 32.85 22.69 2.46
N ASP A 401 33.56 22.39 1.37
CA ASP A 401 34.73 23.16 0.93
C ASP A 401 34.36 24.63 0.70
N ARG A 402 33.21 24.87 0.07
CA ARG A 402 32.67 26.21 -0.14
C ARG A 402 32.31 26.91 1.17
N ALA A 403 31.60 26.26 2.09
CA ALA A 403 31.21 26.88 3.36
C ALA A 403 32.44 27.25 4.21
N LEU A 404 33.47 26.41 4.22
CA LEU A 404 34.75 26.70 4.90
C LEU A 404 35.49 27.87 4.23
N ALA A 405 35.53 27.92 2.91
CA ALA A 405 36.15 29.01 2.16
C ALA A 405 35.43 30.35 2.36
N ASP A 406 34.09 30.36 2.22
CA ASP A 406 33.27 31.57 2.32
C ASP A 406 33.28 32.17 3.74
N SER A 407 33.52 31.35 4.76
CA SER A 407 33.65 31.78 6.16
C SER A 407 35.09 31.96 6.63
N GLU A 408 36.08 31.62 5.79
CA GLU A 408 37.51 31.53 6.19
C GLU A 408 37.71 30.73 7.49
N LEU A 409 36.86 29.72 7.73
CA LEU A 409 36.91 28.91 8.93
C LEU A 409 38.00 27.84 8.79
N PRO A 410 38.92 27.71 9.76
CA PRO A 410 39.85 26.59 9.78
C PRO A 410 39.08 25.26 9.86
N PRO A 411 39.40 24.25 9.01
CA PRO A 411 38.61 23.03 8.93
C PRO A 411 38.46 22.26 10.26
N TRP A 412 39.44 22.34 11.15
CA TRP A 412 39.42 21.70 12.46
C TRP A 412 38.36 22.29 13.41
N ALA A 413 37.85 23.49 13.12
CA ALA A 413 36.80 24.14 13.87
C ALA A 413 35.39 23.68 13.44
N LEU A 414 35.28 22.88 12.37
CA LEU A 414 34.04 22.24 11.95
C LEU A 414 34.05 20.75 12.35
N GLU A 415 32.95 20.32 12.96
CA GLU A 415 32.66 18.93 13.27
C GLU A 415 31.35 18.53 12.58
N LEU A 416 31.34 17.39 11.88
CA LEU A 416 30.14 16.82 11.31
C LEU A 416 29.66 15.66 12.17
N GLU A 417 28.36 15.61 12.45
CA GLU A 417 27.74 14.55 13.24
C GLU A 417 26.89 13.66 12.35
N LEU A 418 27.11 12.34 12.45
CA LEU A 418 26.35 11.32 11.74
C LEU A 418 25.67 10.40 12.74
N THR A 419 24.40 10.06 12.52
CA THR A 419 23.75 9.04 13.36
C THR A 419 24.36 7.67 13.10
N GLU A 420 24.28 6.79 14.11
CA GLU A 420 24.75 5.40 14.01
C GLU A 420 24.19 4.69 12.76
N SER A 421 22.89 4.83 12.49
CA SER A 421 22.23 4.22 11.33
C SER A 421 22.79 4.69 9.98
N VAL A 422 23.13 5.97 9.85
CA VAL A 422 23.74 6.52 8.63
C VAL A 422 25.14 5.95 8.41
N ALA A 423 25.91 5.78 9.48
CA ALA A 423 27.26 5.23 9.40
C ALA A 423 27.30 3.74 8.98
N MET A 424 26.20 2.99 9.19
CA MET A 424 26.13 1.54 8.95
C MET A 424 25.55 1.14 7.59
N GLU A 425 24.85 2.04 6.89
CA GLU A 425 24.06 1.66 5.70
C GLU A 425 24.92 1.22 4.50
N ASN A 426 25.99 1.95 4.17
CA ASN A 426 26.93 1.59 3.11
C ASN A 426 28.38 1.79 3.55
N PRO A 427 28.99 0.77 4.17
CA PRO A 427 30.28 0.90 4.82
C PRO A 427 31.44 1.43 3.99
N GLU A 428 31.52 1.00 2.74
CA GLU A 428 32.63 1.36 1.84
C GLU A 428 32.52 2.83 1.42
N LYS A 429 31.33 3.24 0.96
CA LYS A 429 31.07 4.63 0.56
C LYS A 429 31.17 5.60 1.73
N VAL A 430 30.70 5.18 2.92
CA VAL A 430 30.88 5.98 4.14
C VAL A 430 32.37 6.15 4.44
N GLY A 431 33.16 5.08 4.37
CA GLY A 431 34.61 5.14 4.58
C GLY A 431 35.34 6.12 3.65
N GLU A 432 34.96 6.17 2.36
CA GLU A 432 35.55 7.11 1.39
C GLU A 432 35.27 8.57 1.73
N ILE A 433 34.01 8.89 2.06
CA ILE A 433 33.59 10.24 2.45
C ILE A 433 34.29 10.65 3.75
N VAL A 434 34.33 9.76 4.74
CA VAL A 434 34.99 10.01 6.02
C VAL A 434 36.49 10.26 5.84
N SER A 435 37.16 9.46 5.00
CA SER A 435 38.57 9.69 4.64
C SER A 435 38.79 11.05 3.98
N SER A 436 37.89 11.43 3.07
CA SER A 436 37.92 12.71 2.35
C SER A 436 37.66 13.92 3.25
N LEU A 437 36.78 13.80 4.25
CA LEU A 437 36.55 14.84 5.26
C LEU A 437 37.76 15.01 6.17
N ARG A 438 38.38 13.88 6.56
CA ARG A 438 39.56 13.91 7.40
C ARG A 438 40.78 14.50 6.70
N SER A 439 40.98 14.21 5.41
CA SER A 439 42.08 14.83 4.64
C SER A 439 41.95 16.35 4.54
N ARG A 440 40.73 16.89 4.71
CA ARG A 440 40.47 18.34 4.79
C ARG A 440 40.71 18.91 6.20
N GLY A 441 40.85 18.05 7.22
CA GLY A 441 40.99 18.47 8.61
C GLY A 441 39.65 18.69 9.34
N VAL A 442 38.52 18.30 8.72
CA VAL A 442 37.19 18.38 9.35
C VAL A 442 37.03 17.26 10.37
N LYS A 443 36.52 17.60 11.57
CA LYS A 443 36.23 16.62 12.62
C LYS A 443 34.95 15.86 12.29
N LEU A 444 34.86 14.64 12.81
CA LEU A 444 33.72 13.76 12.59
C LEU A 444 33.33 13.07 13.89
N SER A 445 32.03 13.03 14.17
CA SER A 445 31.47 12.32 15.31
C SER A 445 30.28 11.46 14.93
N ILE A 446 30.01 10.47 15.77
CA ILE A 446 28.81 9.63 15.66
C ILE A 446 27.86 10.01 16.79
N ASP A 447 26.61 10.29 16.43
CA ASP A 447 25.50 10.59 17.34
C ASP A 447 24.58 9.38 17.56
N ASP A 448 23.81 9.45 18.65
CA ASP A 448 22.85 8.44 19.11
C ASP A 448 23.46 7.03 19.30
N PHE A 449 24.73 6.96 19.70
CA PHE A 449 25.44 5.69 19.87
C PHE A 449 24.81 4.81 20.96
N GLY A 450 24.56 3.54 20.62
CA GLY A 450 23.98 2.53 21.51
C GLY A 450 22.52 2.20 21.21
N THR A 451 21.88 2.93 20.29
CA THR A 451 20.49 2.68 19.88
C THR A 451 20.37 1.61 18.78
N GLY A 452 21.49 1.22 18.15
CA GLY A 452 21.57 0.19 17.12
C GLY A 452 22.49 -0.99 17.48
N TYR A 453 22.55 -1.98 16.60
CA TYR A 453 23.40 -3.18 16.73
C TYR A 453 24.78 -3.00 16.06
N SER A 454 25.46 -1.88 16.30
CA SER A 454 26.79 -1.68 15.72
C SER A 454 27.86 -2.57 16.35
N SER A 455 28.62 -3.25 15.50
CA SER A 455 29.88 -3.87 15.94
C SER A 455 30.90 -2.77 16.23
N LEU A 456 31.40 -2.67 17.46
CA LEU A 456 32.52 -1.79 17.85
C LEU A 456 33.73 -1.90 16.88
N SER A 457 33.91 -3.09 16.31
CA SER A 457 34.90 -3.42 15.28
C SER A 457 34.81 -2.49 14.05
N TYR A 458 33.60 -2.10 13.68
CA TYR A 458 33.33 -1.30 12.50
C TYR A 458 33.50 0.20 12.77
N LEU A 459 33.04 0.69 13.92
CA LEU A 459 33.31 2.07 14.36
C LEU A 459 34.82 2.36 14.46
N LYS A 460 35.62 1.37 14.86
CA LYS A 460 37.09 1.49 14.85
C LYS A 460 37.67 1.75 13.45
N LYS A 461 37.03 1.24 12.38
CA LYS A 461 37.46 1.47 10.99
C LYS A 461 37.13 2.88 10.50
N LEU A 462 36.04 3.47 10.99
CA LEU A 462 35.61 4.82 10.61
C LEU A 462 36.51 5.92 11.18
N GLN A 463 37.40 5.61 12.13
CA GLN A 463 38.39 6.56 12.69
C GLN A 463 37.78 7.91 13.11
N VAL A 464 36.59 7.87 13.71
CA VAL A 464 35.87 9.06 14.17
C VAL A 464 36.57 9.71 15.37
N HIS A 465 36.38 11.01 15.54
CA HIS A 465 37.03 11.80 16.58
C HIS A 465 36.27 11.73 17.92
N LYS A 466 34.94 11.61 17.85
CA LYS A 466 34.05 11.64 19.01
C LYS A 466 32.91 10.65 18.84
N LEU A 467 32.48 10.05 19.94
CA LEU A 467 31.27 9.23 20.06
C LEU A 467 30.35 9.93 21.08
N LYS A 468 29.13 10.27 20.67
CA LYS A 468 28.10 10.85 21.53
C LYS A 468 27.16 9.72 21.98
N ILE A 469 27.03 9.55 23.30
CA ILE A 469 26.12 8.56 23.88
C ILE A 469 24.70 9.06 23.78
N ASP A 470 23.77 8.20 23.34
CA ASP A 470 22.36 8.54 23.32
C ASP A 470 21.82 8.88 24.72
N ARG A 471 20.91 9.86 24.75
CA ARG A 471 20.33 10.38 26.00
C ARG A 471 19.65 9.28 26.83
N SER A 472 19.03 8.29 26.20
CA SER A 472 18.30 7.23 26.92
C SER A 472 19.21 6.47 27.90
N PHE A 473 20.46 6.20 27.50
CA PHE A 473 21.47 5.58 28.37
C PHE A 473 21.84 6.45 29.56
N ILE A 474 22.00 7.77 29.34
CA ILE A 474 22.32 8.72 30.43
C ILE A 474 21.18 8.79 31.45
N GLN A 475 19.93 8.73 30.97
CA GLN A 475 18.75 8.70 31.83
C GLN A 475 18.66 7.40 32.64
N ALA A 476 18.95 6.25 32.01
CA ALA A 476 18.99 4.95 32.67
C ALA A 476 20.07 4.88 33.78
N ILE A 477 21.26 5.41 33.51
CA ILE A 477 22.37 5.47 34.50
C ILE A 477 21.99 6.33 35.71
N SER A 478 21.31 7.45 35.47
CA SER A 478 20.83 8.34 36.53
C SER A 478 19.69 7.73 37.36
N ALA A 479 18.98 6.74 36.81
CA ALA A 479 17.89 6.01 37.44
C ALA A 479 18.31 4.70 38.15
N GLY A 480 19.60 4.32 38.08
CA GLY A 480 20.14 3.17 38.81
C GLY A 480 19.85 1.78 38.22
N SER A 481 19.49 1.67 36.93
CA SER A 481 19.26 0.38 36.26
C SER A 481 20.54 -0.26 35.70
N SER A 482 20.45 -1.52 35.26
CA SER A 482 21.54 -2.42 34.83
C SER A 482 22.35 -1.98 33.60
N ASP A 483 22.07 -0.84 32.97
CA ASP A 483 22.78 -0.34 31.78
C ASP A 483 24.19 0.25 32.07
N GLN A 484 24.66 0.15 33.31
CA GLN A 484 25.98 0.64 33.73
C GLN A 484 27.17 -0.07 33.06
N THR A 485 26.96 -1.23 32.43
CA THR A 485 28.05 -2.07 31.90
C THR A 485 28.63 -1.54 30.58
N ILE A 486 27.83 -0.91 29.71
CA ILE A 486 28.28 -0.47 28.37
C ILE A 486 29.14 0.79 28.46
N VAL A 487 28.81 1.73 29.34
CA VAL A 487 29.51 3.02 29.45
C VAL A 487 30.95 2.88 29.98
N ARG A 488 31.25 1.83 30.76
CA ARG A 488 32.59 1.61 31.32
C ARG A 488 33.58 0.93 30.36
N ALA A 489 33.14 0.39 29.23
CA ALA A 489 33.96 -0.47 28.37
C ALA A 489 34.61 0.23 27.14
N SER A 490 34.39 1.53 26.93
CA SER A 490 34.83 2.22 25.69
C SER A 490 36.18 2.96 25.87
N PRO A 491 37.19 2.72 25.01
CA PRO A 491 38.51 3.37 25.08
C PRO A 491 38.57 4.76 24.40
N PHE A 492 37.42 5.33 24.01
CA PHE A 492 37.34 6.65 23.35
C PHE A 492 37.08 7.77 24.37
N LYS A 493 37.38 9.03 24.02
CA LYS A 493 36.87 10.20 24.76
C LYS A 493 35.34 10.24 24.59
N VAL A 494 34.64 9.64 25.54
CA VAL A 494 33.19 9.63 25.64
C VAL A 494 32.74 10.97 26.22
N PHE A 495 31.94 11.73 25.49
CA PHE A 495 31.29 12.95 26.01
C PHE A 495 29.81 12.66 26.29
N CYS A 496 29.37 12.96 27.51
CA CYS A 496 27.97 12.87 27.91
C CYS A 496 27.23 14.15 27.53
N LEU A 497 26.22 14.06 26.67
CA LEU A 497 25.31 15.17 26.39
C LEU A 497 23.91 14.80 26.90
N SER A 498 23.39 15.57 27.84
CA SER A 498 21.98 15.53 28.24
C SER A 498 21.23 16.62 27.46
N ARG A 499 20.29 16.24 26.59
CA ARG A 499 19.29 17.21 26.10
C ARG A 499 18.41 17.60 27.32
N PRO A 500 18.20 18.88 27.66
CA PRO A 500 17.25 19.25 28.71
C PRO A 500 15.80 18.98 28.26
N ARG A 501 14.86 19.02 29.20
CA ARG A 501 13.42 18.94 28.93
C ARG A 501 12.97 20.19 28.16
N LEU A 502 12.29 19.99 27.03
CA LEU A 502 11.44 21.01 26.40
C LEU A 502 10.10 21.05 27.16
N HIS A 503 10.03 21.81 28.25
CA HIS A 503 8.76 22.30 28.79
C HIS A 503 8.90 23.76 29.23
N GLY A 504 8.56 24.64 28.27
CA GLY A 504 7.94 25.96 28.41
C GLY A 504 8.79 27.13 28.93
N PRO A 505 8.26 28.37 28.80
CA PRO A 505 7.49 28.95 27.68
C PRO A 505 8.38 29.51 26.57
#